data_AF-A0A0P1FJH9-F1
#
_entry.id   AF-A0A0P1FJH9-F1
#
_cell.length_a   1.000
_cell.length_b   1.000
_cell.length_c   1.000
_cell.angle_alpha   90.00
_cell.angle_beta   90.00
_cell.angle_gamma   90.00
#
_symmetry.space_group_name_H-M   'P 1'
#
loop_
_entity.id
_entity.type
_entity.pdbx_description
1 polymer ?
#
loop_
_entity_poly.entity_id
_entity_poly.type
_entity_poly.pdbx_seq_one_letter_code
_entity_poly.pdbx_strand_id
1 'polypeptide(L)' 'MPNSAAADEITIADIGNKAYAVDDQTVAKTDGTATRSPAGIIDDVDANGVWVRFDEALTNAS' A
#
# COMPACT_ATOMS: atom_id res chain seq x y z
N MET A 1 -1.78 -0.07 -9.01
CA MET A 1 -0.80 -1.11 -8.67
C MET A 1 -1.54 -2.41 -8.36
N PRO A 2 -1.11 -3.57 -8.86
CA PRO A 2 -1.55 -4.87 -8.37
C PRO A 2 -1.60 -4.97 -6.84
N ASN A 3 -2.64 -5.61 -6.33
CA ASN A 3 -2.86 -5.83 -4.92
C ASN A 3 -2.35 -7.22 -4.52
N SER A 4 -1.82 -7.34 -3.31
CA SER A 4 -1.55 -8.64 -2.71
C SER A 4 -2.86 -9.38 -2.39
N ALA A 5 -2.76 -10.64 -1.96
CA ALA A 5 -3.91 -11.50 -1.74
C ALA A 5 -4.06 -11.91 -0.27
N ALA A 6 -5.25 -12.41 0.08
CA ALA A 6 -5.57 -12.98 1.39
C ALA A 6 -5.32 -12.00 2.54
N ALA A 7 -4.56 -12.39 3.56
CA ALA A 7 -4.33 -11.55 4.75
C ALA A 7 -3.54 -10.27 4.44
N ASP A 8 -2.89 -10.19 3.27
CA ASP A 8 -2.05 -9.06 2.84
C ASP A 8 -2.74 -8.17 1.80
N GLU A 9 -3.96 -8.51 1.41
CA GLU A 9 -4.79 -7.72 0.49
C GLU A 9 -5.17 -6.38 1.13
N ILE A 10 -4.94 -5.31 0.37
CA ILE A 10 -5.36 -3.96 0.72
C ILE A 10 -6.82 -3.78 0.34
N THR A 11 -7.66 -3.38 1.28
CA THR A 11 -9.10 -3.16 1.05
C THR A 11 -9.44 -1.68 1.17
N ILE A 12 -10.67 -1.31 0.81
CA ILE A 12 -11.20 0.06 1.01
C ILE A 12 -11.08 0.50 2.47
N ALA A 13 -11.14 -0.43 3.44
CA ALA A 13 -10.97 -0.13 4.86
C ALA A 13 -9.54 0.30 5.23
N ASP A 14 -8.56 0.10 4.34
CA ASP A 14 -7.15 0.43 4.55
C ASP A 14 -6.75 1.78 3.93
N ILE A 15 -7.66 2.48 3.25
CA ILE A 15 -7.41 3.81 2.68
C ILE A 15 -6.94 4.78 3.79
N GLY A 16 -5.88 5.52 3.51
CA GLY A 16 -5.19 6.40 4.45
C GLY A 16 -4.03 5.75 5.22
N ASN A 17 -3.90 4.42 5.20
CA ASN A 17 -2.76 3.72 5.79
C ASN A 17 -1.58 3.61 4.80
N LYS A 18 -0.42 3.20 5.33
CA LYS A 18 0.76 2.89 4.51
C LYS A 18 0.52 1.63 3.67
N ALA A 19 0.83 1.70 2.38
CA ALA A 19 1.05 0.52 1.54
C ALA A 19 2.54 0.13 1.57
N TYR A 20 2.83 -1.15 1.39
CA TYR A 20 4.20 -1.68 1.37
C TYR A 20 4.51 -2.36 0.03
N ALA A 21 5.70 -2.14 -0.52
CA ALA A 21 6.11 -2.74 -1.78
C ALA A 21 6.48 -4.21 -1.62
N VAL A 22 5.88 -5.10 -2.42
CA VAL A 22 6.22 -6.53 -2.47
C VAL A 22 7.21 -6.81 -3.61
N ASP A 23 6.92 -6.27 -4.79
CA ASP A 23 7.73 -6.36 -6.00
C ASP A 23 7.58 -5.07 -6.84
N ASP A 24 8.01 -5.07 -8.10
CA ASP A 24 8.01 -3.91 -8.98
C ASP A 24 6.61 -3.44 -9.42
N GLN A 25 5.57 -4.24 -9.18
CA GLN A 25 4.19 -3.89 -9.54
C GLN A 25 3.19 -4.12 -8.40
N THR A 26 3.53 -4.90 -7.37
CA THR A 26 2.60 -5.35 -6.32
C THR A 26 2.81 -4.60 -5.00
N VAL A 27 1.70 -4.19 -4.38
CA VAL A 27 1.66 -3.60 -3.04
C VAL A 27 0.85 -4.46 -2.06
N ALA A 28 1.19 -4.39 -0.77
CA ALA A 28 0.59 -5.15 0.30
C ALA A 28 0.26 -4.29 1.53
N LYS A 29 -0.65 -4.81 2.34
CA LYS A 29 -1.12 -4.20 3.58
C LYS A 29 -0.05 -4.20 4.69
N THR A 30 0.79 -5.23 4.75
CA THR A 30 1.78 -5.38 5.82
C THR A 30 3.22 -5.18 5.34
N ASP A 31 4.08 -4.79 6.28
CA ASP A 31 5.53 -4.60 6.06
C ASP A 31 6.32 -5.92 5.95
N GLY A 32 5.63 -7.07 6.00
CA GLY A 32 6.26 -8.38 5.96
C GLY A 32 7.29 -8.58 7.06
N THR A 33 6.99 -8.17 8.30
CA THR A 33 7.92 -8.20 9.44
C THR A 33 9.15 -7.31 9.23
N ALA A 34 8.90 -6.06 8.81
CA ALA A 34 9.91 -5.04 8.51
C ALA A 34 10.88 -5.38 7.36
N THR A 35 10.45 -6.21 6.41
CA THR A 35 11.26 -6.55 5.21
C THR A 35 10.88 -5.72 3.98
N ARG A 36 9.68 -5.13 3.98
CA ARG A 36 9.14 -4.34 2.87
C ARG A 36 9.25 -2.85 3.15
N SER A 37 9.66 -2.11 2.13
CA SER A 37 9.70 -0.65 2.20
C SER A 37 8.29 -0.06 2.08
N PRO A 38 7.98 1.05 2.78
CA PRO A 38 6.75 1.81 2.53
C PRO A 38 6.72 2.29 1.08
N ALA A 39 5.65 1.97 0.37
CA ALA A 39 5.41 2.45 -0.99
C ALA A 39 4.75 3.84 -0.99
N GLY A 40 3.96 4.17 0.04
CA GLY A 40 3.25 5.45 0.14
C GLY A 40 1.95 5.28 0.91
N ILE A 41 1.02 6.24 0.77
CA ILE A 41 -0.29 6.19 1.41
C ILE A 41 -1.34 5.68 0.42
N ILE A 42 -2.19 4.75 0.87
CA ILE A 42 -3.29 4.22 0.08
C ILE A 42 -4.32 5.33 -0.11
N ASP A 43 -4.60 5.68 -1.36
CA ASP A 43 -5.56 6.73 -1.71
C ASP A 43 -6.92 6.17 -2.14
N ASP A 44 -6.89 5.07 -2.91
CA ASP A 44 -8.10 4.41 -3.38
C ASP A 44 -7.83 2.93 -3.72
N VAL A 45 -8.89 2.12 -3.76
CA VAL A 45 -8.86 0.72 -4.19
C VAL A 45 -10.07 0.47 -5.09
N ASP A 46 -9.81 0.11 -6.34
CA ASP A 46 -10.85 -0.19 -7.33
C ASP A 46 -10.57 -1.51 -8.08
N ALA A 47 -11.39 -1.80 -9.09
CA ALA A 47 -11.22 -3.01 -9.91
C ALA A 47 -9.91 -3.06 -10.69
N ASN A 48 -9.20 -1.93 -10.83
CA ASN A 48 -7.90 -1.84 -11.49
C ASN A 48 -6.73 -2.03 -10.50
N GLY A 49 -7.00 -2.04 -9.19
CA GLY A 49 -6.04 -2.30 -8.12
C GLY A 49 -5.96 -1.18 -7.10
N VAL A 50 -4.77 -0.98 -6.54
CA VAL A 50 -4.50 0.00 -5.47
C VAL A 50 -3.86 1.26 -6.04
N TRP A 51 -4.36 2.41 -5.62
CA TRP A 51 -3.82 3.73 -5.92
C TRP A 51 -3.02 4.24 -4.73
N VAL A 52 -1.73 4.54 -4.96
CA VAL A 52 -0.81 4.98 -3.91
C VAL A 52 -0.36 6.40 -4.17
N ARG A 53 -0.53 7.26 -3.17
CA ARG A 53 -0.08 8.64 -3.18
C ARG A 53 1.32 8.74 -2.57
N PHE A 54 2.24 9.34 -3.32
CA PHE A 54 3.65 9.53 -2.95
C PHE A 54 3.93 10.92 -2.37
N ASP A 55 2.90 11.61 -1.86
CA ASP A 55 3.09 12.96 -1.33
C ASP A 55 3.96 12.90 -0.05
N GLU A 56 5.14 13.50 -0.15
CA GLU A 56 6.24 13.36 0.81
C GLU A 56 5.90 13.98 2.16
N ALA A 57 5.04 15.01 2.15
CA ALA A 57 4.60 15.71 3.36
C ALA A 57 3.71 14.86 4.28
N LEU A 58 2.91 13.93 3.74
CA LEU A 58 2.06 13.03 4.52
C LEU A 58 2.77 11.71 4.85
N THR A 59 3.65 11.25 3.95
CA THR A 59 4.38 9.98 4.11
C THR A 59 5.41 10.05 5.24
N ASN A 60 6.13 11.17 5.39
CA ASN A 60 7.10 11.39 6.49
C ASN A 60 6.47 11.76 7.84
N ALA A 61 5.17 12.06 7.88
CA ALA A 61 4.46 12.46 9.10
C ALA A 61 3.84 11.29 9.88
N SER A 62 4.01 10.04 9.40
CA SER A 62 3.37 8.83 9.93
C SER A 62 4.36 7.71 10.26
#